data_AF-U6M719-F1
#
_entry.id   AF-U6M719-F1
#
_cell.length_a   1.000
_cell.length_b   1.000
_cell.length_c   1.000
_cell.angle_alpha   90.00
_cell.angle_beta   90.00
_cell.angle_gamma   90.00
#
_symmetry.space_group_name_H-M   'P 1'
#
loop_
_entity.id
_entity.type
_entity.pdbx_description
1 polymer ?
#
loop_
_entity_poly.entity_id
_entity_poly.type
_entity_poly.pdbx_seq_one_letter_code
_entity_poly.pdbx_strand_id
1 'polypeptide(L)'
;MDDFNEAADAMNKAWEASEPSVREAFQILFTPSLEDGQPLTEDPLAIINNHVAKMREFGVLSESSVKRRGDSARHLQLLRSICRTVTLRLEELKWFVYMNKEYDVPVPVPGHDEPYTYPPLEVLEERVDDGLQASHFLKSVGLSGGEGTQKVDEMLADKLIYLLSVENKHNDCNLVARYYFEHFLQPSGQEDTLKAIPSTAKHQIPYSGEAFRTGSFARAAAQIFGESEGSTHYARIRKMHRIADNWTPKGVLEATKQQEEENAYRLEREMRSKRDQLQGFLKDGIPFDDLVMSALCLL
;
A
#
# COMPACT_ATOMS: atom_id res chain seq x y z
N MET A 1 24.76 -3.40 7.47
CA MET A 1 24.94 -3.90 6.10
C MET A 1 24.12 -5.17 5.92
N ASP A 2 24.19 -6.10 6.87
CA ASP A 2 23.45 -7.36 6.87
C ASP A 2 21.94 -7.18 6.70
N ASP A 3 21.29 -6.35 7.51
CA ASP A 3 19.85 -6.06 7.38
C ASP A 3 19.44 -5.48 6.01
N PHE A 4 20.33 -4.74 5.36
CA PHE A 4 20.08 -4.20 4.02
C PHE A 4 20.21 -5.30 2.96
N ASN A 5 21.24 -6.14 3.08
CA ASN A 5 21.42 -7.27 2.17
C ASN A 5 20.28 -8.27 2.29
N GLU A 6 19.85 -8.60 3.51
CA GLU A 6 18.69 -9.45 3.77
C GLU A 6 17.42 -8.88 3.13
N ALA A 7 17.16 -7.58 3.30
CA ALA A 7 16.00 -6.93 2.69
C ALA A 7 16.04 -6.98 1.15
N ALA A 8 17.21 -6.74 0.55
CA ALA A 8 17.38 -6.80 -0.90
C ALA A 8 17.25 -8.24 -1.44
N ASP A 9 17.75 -9.24 -0.73
CA ASP A 9 17.58 -10.65 -1.12
C ASP A 9 16.14 -11.11 -0.95
N ALA A 10 15.46 -10.69 0.12
CA ALA A 10 14.04 -10.97 0.34
C ALA A 10 13.16 -10.37 -0.78
N MET A 11 13.46 -9.14 -1.20
CA MET A 11 12.79 -8.48 -2.32
C MET A 11 12.91 -9.30 -3.62
N ASN A 12 14.13 -9.69 -4.01
CA ASN A 12 14.33 -10.46 -5.23
C ASN A 12 13.69 -11.84 -5.16
N LYS A 13 13.79 -12.53 -4.02
CA LYS A 13 13.09 -13.80 -3.79
C LYS A 13 11.57 -13.65 -3.90
N ALA A 14 11.00 -12.60 -3.31
CA ALA A 14 9.57 -12.33 -3.38
C ALA A 14 9.11 -12.06 -4.82
N TRP A 15 9.91 -11.31 -5.58
CA TRP A 15 9.67 -11.04 -7.01
C TRP A 15 9.71 -12.33 -7.84
N GLU A 16 10.78 -13.11 -7.71
CA GLU A 16 10.96 -14.39 -8.41
C GLU A 16 9.88 -15.42 -8.06
N ALA A 17 9.39 -15.43 -6.83
CA ALA A 17 8.31 -16.31 -6.38
C ALA A 17 6.90 -15.81 -6.75
N SER A 18 6.75 -14.58 -7.25
CA SER A 18 5.43 -14.01 -7.59
C SER A 18 4.90 -14.54 -8.93
N GLU A 19 3.61 -14.85 -8.96
CA GLU A 19 2.88 -15.21 -10.18
C GLU A 19 2.87 -14.03 -11.19
N PRO A 20 2.70 -14.29 -12.50
CA PRO A 20 2.67 -13.23 -13.51
C PRO A 20 1.66 -12.11 -13.24
N SER A 21 0.43 -12.44 -12.80
CA SER A 21 -0.60 -11.44 -12.48
C SER A 21 -0.22 -10.54 -11.30
N VAL A 22 0.49 -11.09 -10.30
CA VAL A 22 1.03 -10.30 -9.17
C VAL A 22 2.11 -9.34 -9.64
N ARG A 23 3.02 -9.78 -10.53
CA ARG A 23 4.07 -8.92 -11.07
C ARG A 23 3.49 -7.81 -11.94
N GLU A 24 2.49 -8.14 -12.76
CA GLU A 24 1.76 -7.18 -13.59
C GLU A 24 1.01 -6.16 -12.75
N ALA A 25 0.28 -6.60 -11.72
CA ALA A 25 -0.36 -5.70 -10.77
C ALA A 25 0.64 -4.81 -10.04
N PHE A 26 1.79 -5.36 -9.62
CA PHE A 26 2.84 -4.59 -8.98
C PHE A 26 3.34 -3.49 -9.91
N GLN A 27 3.52 -3.83 -11.18
CA GLN A 27 3.98 -2.88 -12.18
C GLN A 27 2.95 -1.77 -12.41
N ILE A 28 1.68 -2.11 -12.54
CA ILE A 28 0.60 -1.12 -12.71
C ILE A 28 0.48 -0.18 -11.50
N LEU A 29 0.55 -0.72 -10.28
CA LEU A 29 0.18 0.01 -9.07
C LEU A 29 1.33 0.70 -8.35
N PHE A 30 2.55 0.17 -8.49
CA PHE A 30 3.70 0.57 -7.67
C PHE A 30 4.91 1.00 -8.48
N THR A 31 4.79 1.15 -9.80
CA THR A 31 5.86 1.72 -10.62
C THR A 31 5.47 3.04 -11.26
N PRO A 32 6.45 3.94 -11.51
CA PRO A 32 6.18 5.18 -12.19
C PRO A 32 5.50 4.93 -13.54
N SER A 33 4.35 5.54 -13.75
CA SER A 33 3.65 5.58 -15.04
C SER A 33 2.98 6.94 -15.21
N LEU A 34 2.92 7.42 -16.45
CA LEU A 34 2.29 8.71 -16.77
C LEU A 34 0.89 8.56 -17.33
N GLU A 35 0.54 7.39 -17.88
CA GLU A 35 -0.76 7.13 -18.51
C GLU A 35 -1.28 5.72 -18.17
N ASP A 36 -2.60 5.56 -18.18
CA ASP A 36 -3.26 4.26 -18.05
C ASP A 36 -2.98 3.39 -19.28
N GLY A 37 -2.62 2.12 -19.07
CA GLY A 37 -2.38 1.15 -20.15
C GLY A 37 -1.11 1.42 -20.97
N GLN A 38 -0.22 2.30 -20.51
CA GLN A 38 1.08 2.50 -21.15
C GLN A 38 1.87 1.18 -21.13
N PRO A 39 2.50 0.75 -22.25
CA PRO A 39 3.24 -0.50 -22.29
C PRO A 39 4.35 -0.51 -21.26
N LEU A 40 4.22 -1.42 -20.30
CA LEU A 40 5.11 -1.59 -19.18
C LEU A 40 6.29 -2.48 -19.58
N THR A 41 7.17 -1.99 -20.44
CA THR A 41 8.21 -2.79 -21.10
C THR A 41 9.53 -2.96 -20.33
N GLU A 42 9.76 -2.20 -19.26
CA GLU A 42 11.00 -2.26 -18.48
C GLU A 42 10.81 -3.00 -17.16
N ASP A 43 11.85 -3.71 -16.71
CA ASP A 43 11.85 -4.39 -15.41
C ASP A 43 11.59 -3.36 -14.29
N PRO A 44 10.47 -3.49 -13.55
CA PRO A 44 10.08 -2.50 -12.55
C PRO A 44 11.04 -2.38 -11.37
N LEU A 45 11.91 -3.39 -11.17
CA LEU A 45 12.92 -3.38 -10.14
C LEU A 45 14.29 -2.93 -10.64
N ALA A 46 14.48 -2.65 -11.93
CA ALA A 46 15.80 -2.36 -12.51
C ALA A 46 16.51 -1.20 -11.83
N ILE A 47 15.80 -0.08 -11.61
CA ILE A 47 16.36 1.11 -10.94
C ILE A 47 16.77 0.75 -9.49
N ILE A 48 15.88 0.09 -8.75
CA ILE A 48 16.13 -0.30 -7.36
C ILE A 48 17.34 -1.25 -7.28
N ASN A 49 17.36 -2.29 -8.13
CA ASN A 49 18.43 -3.27 -8.20
C ASN A 49 19.78 -2.66 -8.59
N ASN A 50 19.79 -1.66 -9.49
CA ASN A 50 21.00 -0.90 -9.82
C ASN A 50 21.55 -0.14 -8.60
N HIS A 51 20.69 0.54 -7.84
CA HIS A 51 21.10 1.24 -6.62
C HIS A 51 21.57 0.25 -5.53
N VAL A 52 20.90 -0.90 -5.40
CA VAL A 52 21.30 -1.98 -4.48
C VAL A 52 22.68 -2.52 -4.83
N ALA A 53 22.92 -2.86 -6.11
CA ALA A 53 24.20 -3.39 -6.59
C ALA A 53 25.34 -2.40 -6.33
N LYS A 54 25.18 -1.14 -6.72
CA LYS A 54 26.17 -0.08 -6.48
C LYS A 54 26.45 0.12 -5.00
N MET A 55 25.43 0.06 -4.14
CA MET A 55 25.63 0.19 -2.69
C MET A 55 26.36 -1.04 -2.09
N ARG A 56 26.10 -2.24 -2.59
CA ARG A 56 26.81 -3.47 -2.20
C ARG A 56 28.29 -3.42 -2.59
N GLU A 57 28.59 -2.98 -3.80
CA GLU A 57 29.96 -2.81 -4.31
C GLU A 57 30.73 -1.73 -3.54
N PHE A 58 30.07 -0.63 -3.21
CA PHE A 58 30.67 0.48 -2.46
C PHE A 58 31.09 0.08 -1.03
N GLY A 59 30.33 -0.81 -0.39
CA GLY A 59 30.65 -1.36 0.93
C GLY A 59 30.55 -0.36 2.09
N VAL A 60 31.07 -0.76 3.26
CA VAL A 60 31.07 0.07 4.47
C VAL A 60 32.35 0.89 4.54
N LEU A 61 32.23 2.21 4.43
CA LEU A 61 33.37 3.12 4.50
C LEU A 61 33.81 3.43 5.95
N SER A 62 34.36 2.45 6.66
CA SER A 62 34.77 2.56 8.06
C SER A 62 35.81 3.67 8.33
N GLU A 63 36.71 3.92 7.37
CA GLU A 63 37.78 4.94 7.47
C GLU A 63 37.40 6.32 6.89
N SER A 64 36.15 6.51 6.46
CA SER A 64 35.72 7.76 5.84
C SER A 64 35.34 8.85 6.85
N SER A 65 35.24 10.09 6.37
CA SER A 65 34.79 11.23 7.17
C SER A 65 33.42 10.97 7.80
N VAL A 66 33.17 11.59 8.96
CA VAL A 66 31.87 11.49 9.68
C VAL A 66 30.69 11.79 8.76
N LYS A 67 30.82 12.81 7.90
CA LYS A 67 29.80 13.16 6.90
C LYS A 67 29.52 12.02 5.92
N ARG A 68 30.58 11.45 5.31
CA ARG A 68 30.43 10.33 4.37
C ARG A 68 29.80 9.10 5.03
N ARG A 69 30.19 8.78 6.27
CA ARG A 69 29.57 7.70 7.03
C ARG A 69 28.08 7.96 7.29
N GLY A 70 27.72 9.20 7.62
CA GLY A 70 26.32 9.60 7.80
C GLY A 70 25.49 9.49 6.50
N ASP A 71 26.04 9.99 5.39
CA ASP A 71 25.42 9.88 4.06
C ASP A 71 25.23 8.41 3.65
N SER A 72 26.23 7.55 3.86
CA SER A 72 26.13 6.11 3.62
C SER A 72 25.07 5.43 4.49
N ALA A 73 25.01 5.75 5.79
CA ALA A 73 24.01 5.18 6.68
C ALA A 73 22.58 5.55 6.27
N ARG A 74 22.35 6.82 5.91
CA ARG A 74 21.04 7.29 5.43
C ARG A 74 20.65 6.63 4.11
N HIS A 75 21.57 6.50 3.16
CA HIS A 75 21.27 5.87 1.87
C HIS A 75 20.99 4.37 2.00
N LEU A 76 21.75 3.67 2.86
CA LEU A 76 21.47 2.26 3.19
C LEU A 76 20.09 2.08 3.80
N GLN A 77 19.70 3.00 4.68
CA GLN A 77 18.39 2.99 5.31
C GLN A 77 17.27 3.24 4.31
N LEU A 78 17.44 4.18 3.38
CA LEU A 78 16.51 4.40 2.27
C LEU A 78 16.32 3.13 1.45
N LEU A 79 17.42 2.54 0.95
CA LEU A 79 17.34 1.34 0.12
C LEU A 79 16.75 0.15 0.87
N ARG A 80 17.09 -0.04 2.14
CA ARG A 80 16.46 -1.06 3.00
C ARG A 80 14.94 -0.85 3.09
N SER A 81 14.50 0.39 3.25
CA SER A 81 13.07 0.73 3.34
C SER A 81 12.35 0.45 2.03
N ILE A 82 12.97 0.81 0.90
CA ILE A 82 12.48 0.50 -0.45
C ILE A 82 12.34 -1.02 -0.63
N CYS A 83 13.40 -1.80 -0.40
CA CYS A 83 13.36 -3.25 -0.59
C CYS A 83 12.30 -3.94 0.29
N ARG A 84 12.17 -3.51 1.55
CA ARG A 84 11.12 -4.01 2.45
C ARG A 84 9.72 -3.66 1.97
N THR A 85 9.53 -2.45 1.43
CA THR A 85 8.23 -2.02 0.92
C THR A 85 7.87 -2.74 -0.37
N VAL A 86 8.82 -2.96 -1.29
CA VAL A 86 8.59 -3.81 -2.47
C VAL A 86 8.13 -5.20 -2.05
N THR A 87 8.84 -5.83 -1.11
CA THR A 87 8.46 -7.14 -0.56
C THR A 87 7.03 -7.10 0.01
N LEU A 88 6.73 -6.08 0.83
CA LEU A 88 5.41 -5.89 1.43
C LEU A 88 4.30 -5.79 0.38
N ARG A 89 4.49 -4.98 -0.67
CA ARG A 89 3.51 -4.80 -1.75
C ARG A 89 3.31 -6.09 -2.57
N LEU A 90 4.37 -6.86 -2.81
CA LEU A 90 4.23 -8.16 -3.48
C LEU A 90 3.43 -9.14 -2.63
N GLU A 91 3.68 -9.21 -1.31
CA GLU A 91 2.91 -10.06 -0.40
C GLU A 91 1.45 -9.60 -0.23
N GLU A 92 1.20 -8.28 -0.28
CA GLU A 92 -0.14 -7.71 -0.34
C GLU A 92 -0.91 -8.20 -1.58
N LEU A 93 -0.31 -8.08 -2.76
CA LEU A 93 -0.91 -8.51 -4.02
C LEU A 93 -1.11 -10.04 -4.09
N LYS A 94 -0.18 -10.83 -3.56
CA LYS A 94 -0.37 -12.28 -3.42
C LYS A 94 -1.58 -12.61 -2.54
N TRP A 95 -1.74 -11.88 -1.43
CA TRP A 95 -2.89 -12.04 -0.55
C TRP A 95 -4.20 -11.64 -1.26
N PHE A 96 -4.21 -10.60 -2.09
CA PHE A 96 -5.38 -10.27 -2.93
C PHE A 96 -5.73 -11.39 -3.92
N VAL A 97 -4.74 -11.95 -4.62
CA VAL A 97 -4.98 -13.10 -5.51
C VAL A 97 -5.56 -14.29 -4.75
N TYR A 98 -5.06 -14.56 -3.54
CA TYR A 98 -5.63 -15.59 -2.66
C TYR A 98 -7.09 -15.28 -2.30
N MET A 99 -7.40 -14.03 -1.92
CA MET A 99 -8.76 -13.63 -1.58
C MET A 99 -9.73 -13.81 -2.75
N ASN A 100 -9.32 -13.46 -3.97
CA ASN A 100 -10.12 -13.69 -5.15
C ASN A 100 -10.29 -15.19 -5.46
N LYS A 101 -9.21 -15.98 -5.44
CA LYS A 101 -9.30 -17.42 -5.77
C LYS A 101 -10.15 -18.22 -4.77
N GLU A 102 -10.03 -17.94 -3.47
CA GLU A 102 -10.73 -18.70 -2.43
C GLU A 102 -12.12 -18.16 -2.11
N TYR A 103 -12.30 -16.84 -2.16
CA TYR A 103 -13.53 -16.19 -1.71
C TYR A 103 -14.24 -15.41 -2.79
N ASP A 104 -13.69 -15.38 -4.02
CA ASP A 104 -14.32 -14.82 -5.22
C ASP A 104 -14.76 -13.36 -5.02
N VAL A 105 -13.93 -12.61 -4.29
CA VAL A 105 -14.08 -11.16 -4.13
C VAL A 105 -13.24 -10.42 -5.17
N PRO A 106 -13.76 -9.34 -5.78
CA PRO A 106 -12.98 -8.52 -6.68
C PRO A 106 -11.83 -7.84 -5.94
N VAL A 107 -10.65 -7.82 -6.56
CA VAL A 107 -9.42 -7.25 -6.02
C VAL A 107 -8.67 -6.46 -7.08
N PRO A 108 -7.79 -5.51 -6.69
CA PRO A 108 -7.05 -4.68 -7.64
C PRO A 108 -5.88 -5.42 -8.30
N VAL A 109 -6.14 -6.55 -8.94
CA VAL A 109 -5.17 -7.37 -9.67
C VAL A 109 -5.77 -7.71 -11.05
N PRO A 110 -5.05 -7.51 -12.17
CA PRO A 110 -5.56 -7.80 -13.49
C PRO A 110 -6.11 -9.24 -13.62
N GLY A 111 -7.33 -9.36 -14.14
CA GLY A 111 -8.03 -10.64 -14.29
C GLY A 111 -8.69 -11.15 -13.01
N HIS A 112 -8.64 -10.36 -11.93
CA HIS A 112 -9.29 -10.64 -10.64
C HIS A 112 -10.13 -9.45 -10.15
N ASP A 113 -10.33 -8.45 -11.00
CA ASP A 113 -11.01 -7.18 -10.74
C ASP A 113 -12.48 -7.17 -11.23
N GLU A 114 -12.95 -8.28 -11.80
CA GLU A 114 -14.32 -8.39 -12.31
C GLU A 114 -15.35 -8.31 -11.16
N PRO A 115 -16.39 -7.46 -11.29
CA PRO A 115 -17.42 -7.34 -10.27
C PRO A 115 -18.15 -8.65 -9.99
N TYR A 116 -18.48 -8.87 -8.72
CA TYR A 116 -19.20 -10.09 -8.34
C TYR A 116 -20.68 -10.01 -8.74
N THR A 117 -21.19 -11.08 -9.36
CA THR A 117 -22.62 -11.18 -9.70
C THR A 117 -23.41 -11.72 -8.53
N TYR A 118 -24.05 -10.82 -7.77
CA TYR A 118 -24.89 -11.19 -6.64
C TYR A 118 -26.20 -11.89 -7.05
N PRO A 119 -26.67 -12.89 -6.30
CA PRO A 119 -27.99 -13.46 -6.48
C PRO A 119 -29.11 -12.41 -6.32
N PRO A 120 -30.30 -12.65 -6.92
CA PRO A 120 -31.49 -11.84 -6.65
C PRO A 120 -31.85 -11.82 -5.15
N LEU A 121 -32.46 -10.73 -4.70
CA LEU A 121 -32.80 -10.54 -3.29
C LEU A 121 -33.73 -11.64 -2.76
N GLU A 122 -34.67 -12.08 -3.58
CA GLU A 122 -35.64 -13.13 -3.25
C GLU A 122 -34.93 -14.43 -2.88
N VAL A 123 -33.85 -14.77 -3.60
CA VAL A 123 -33.04 -15.97 -3.32
C VAL A 123 -32.25 -15.83 -2.01
N LEU A 124 -31.82 -14.61 -1.68
CA LEU A 124 -31.08 -14.33 -0.44
C LEU A 124 -32.00 -14.32 0.79
N GLU A 125 -33.26 -13.91 0.63
CA GLU A 125 -34.28 -13.92 1.68
C GLU A 125 -34.78 -15.32 2.03
N GLU A 126 -34.65 -16.29 1.12
CA GLU A 126 -35.03 -17.69 1.35
C GLU A 126 -33.98 -18.52 2.11
N ARG A 127 -32.73 -18.04 2.22
CA ARG A 127 -31.56 -18.79 2.76
C ARG A 127 -31.20 -18.44 4.21
N VAL A 128 -32.18 -18.08 5.02
CA VAL A 128 -31.93 -17.43 6.31
C VAL A 128 -31.60 -18.42 7.44
N ASP A 129 -31.92 -19.71 7.27
CA ASP A 129 -31.80 -20.72 8.34
C ASP A 129 -30.35 -20.90 8.83
N ASP A 130 -29.39 -20.89 7.90
CA ASP A 130 -27.94 -20.96 8.18
C ASP A 130 -27.26 -19.58 8.23
N GLY A 131 -28.04 -18.49 8.28
CA GLY A 131 -27.51 -17.14 8.18
C GLY A 131 -26.74 -16.62 9.41
N LEU A 132 -25.89 -15.63 9.18
CA LEU A 132 -25.11 -14.92 10.19
C LEU A 132 -25.88 -13.72 10.77
N GLN A 133 -25.67 -13.46 12.05
CA GLN A 133 -26.21 -12.28 12.75
C GLN A 133 -25.23 -11.11 12.70
N ALA A 134 -25.74 -9.90 12.96
CA ALA A 134 -24.94 -8.68 13.04
C ALA A 134 -23.80 -8.77 14.06
N SER A 135 -24.03 -9.48 15.16
CA SER A 135 -23.02 -9.74 16.19
C SER A 135 -21.81 -10.54 15.68
N HIS A 136 -22.03 -11.50 14.78
CA HIS A 136 -20.96 -12.26 14.14
C HIS A 136 -20.13 -11.37 13.22
N PHE A 137 -20.80 -10.54 12.42
CA PHE A 137 -20.16 -9.53 11.58
C PHE A 137 -19.33 -8.53 12.39
N LEU A 138 -19.90 -7.93 13.44
CA LEU A 138 -19.18 -6.98 14.28
C LEU A 138 -17.95 -7.63 14.93
N LYS A 139 -18.09 -8.88 15.40
CA LYS A 139 -16.96 -9.63 15.97
C LYS A 139 -15.86 -9.89 14.94
N SER A 140 -16.19 -10.21 13.69
CA SER A 140 -15.18 -10.47 12.65
C SER A 140 -14.37 -9.22 12.30
N VAL A 141 -14.97 -8.03 12.43
CA VAL A 141 -14.27 -6.74 12.26
C VAL A 141 -13.69 -6.17 13.56
N GLY A 142 -13.63 -6.96 14.64
CA GLY A 142 -13.02 -6.59 15.92
C GLY A 142 -13.87 -5.69 16.81
N LEU A 143 -15.17 -5.60 16.55
CA LEU A 143 -16.15 -4.81 17.30
C LEU A 143 -17.10 -5.70 18.11
N SER A 144 -18.01 -5.09 18.86
CA SER A 144 -18.97 -5.79 19.72
C SER A 144 -20.34 -5.11 19.67
N GLY A 145 -21.40 -5.85 20.00
CA GLY A 145 -22.80 -5.42 19.92
C GLY A 145 -23.58 -6.18 18.85
N GLY A 146 -24.75 -5.67 18.48
CA GLY A 146 -25.55 -6.22 17.38
C GLY A 146 -26.32 -7.49 17.77
N GLU A 147 -26.83 -7.57 18.99
CA GLU A 147 -27.56 -8.71 19.55
C GLU A 147 -28.96 -8.95 18.92
N GLY A 148 -29.17 -8.52 17.68
CA GLY A 148 -30.40 -8.77 16.93
C GLY A 148 -30.57 -10.24 16.58
N THR A 149 -31.82 -10.70 16.49
CA THR A 149 -32.15 -12.08 16.09
C THR A 149 -32.14 -12.29 14.57
N GLN A 150 -32.16 -11.20 13.80
CA GLN A 150 -32.20 -11.24 12.34
C GLN A 150 -30.91 -11.88 11.80
N LYS A 151 -31.09 -12.86 10.93
CA LYS A 151 -30.01 -13.52 10.20
C LYS A 151 -30.00 -13.05 8.75
N VAL A 152 -28.83 -13.12 8.13
CA VAL A 152 -28.58 -12.86 6.71
C VAL A 152 -27.80 -14.03 6.15
N ASP A 153 -28.08 -14.42 4.90
CA ASP A 153 -27.34 -15.46 4.17
C ASP A 153 -25.82 -15.37 4.43
N GLU A 154 -25.23 -16.50 4.83
CA GLU A 154 -23.83 -16.58 5.27
C GLU A 154 -22.87 -16.13 4.17
N MET A 155 -23.08 -16.58 2.94
CA MET A 155 -22.26 -16.21 1.80
C MET A 155 -22.27 -14.70 1.56
N LEU A 156 -23.44 -14.06 1.63
CA LEU A 156 -23.55 -12.60 1.46
C LEU A 156 -22.81 -11.84 2.58
N ALA A 157 -22.97 -12.28 3.82
CA ALA A 157 -22.30 -11.68 4.97
C ALA A 157 -20.77 -11.85 4.90
N ASP A 158 -20.30 -13.03 4.50
CA ASP A 158 -18.88 -13.32 4.31
C ASP A 158 -18.26 -12.48 3.19
N LYS A 159 -18.96 -12.33 2.05
CA LYS A 159 -18.50 -11.43 0.96
C LYS A 159 -18.25 -10.01 1.46
N LEU A 160 -19.17 -9.46 2.27
CA LEU A 160 -18.98 -8.15 2.89
C LEU A 160 -17.74 -8.12 3.80
N ILE A 161 -17.56 -9.13 4.65
CA ILE A 161 -16.41 -9.25 5.55
C ILE A 161 -15.09 -9.31 4.76
N TYR A 162 -15.06 -10.06 3.66
CA TYR A 162 -13.88 -10.21 2.83
C TYR A 162 -13.55 -8.93 2.05
N LEU A 163 -14.54 -8.24 1.50
CA LEU A 163 -14.33 -6.93 0.86
C LEU A 163 -13.79 -5.88 1.85
N LEU A 164 -14.28 -5.89 3.09
CA LEU A 164 -13.74 -5.06 4.17
C LEU A 164 -12.32 -5.48 4.55
N SER A 165 -12.02 -6.77 4.51
CA SER A 165 -10.67 -7.29 4.78
C SER A 165 -9.67 -6.86 3.72
N VAL A 166 -10.08 -6.76 2.45
CA VAL A 166 -9.27 -6.19 1.35
C VAL A 166 -8.89 -4.73 1.65
N GLU A 167 -9.87 -3.91 2.03
CA GLU A 167 -9.61 -2.51 2.43
C GLU A 167 -8.65 -2.45 3.63
N ASN A 168 -8.86 -3.29 4.64
CA ASN A 168 -8.04 -3.30 5.85
C ASN A 168 -6.60 -3.72 5.55
N LYS A 169 -6.42 -4.77 4.75
CA LYS A 169 -5.09 -5.25 4.36
C LYS A 169 -4.30 -4.15 3.66
N HIS A 170 -4.95 -3.42 2.76
CA HIS A 170 -4.33 -2.29 2.07
C HIS A 170 -3.90 -1.19 3.05
N ASN A 171 -4.80 -0.79 3.96
CA ASN A 171 -4.50 0.22 4.97
C ASN A 171 -3.36 -0.20 5.90
N ASP A 172 -3.33 -1.47 6.32
CA ASP A 172 -2.26 -2.03 7.16
C ASP A 172 -0.92 -2.01 6.43
N CYS A 173 -0.90 -2.39 5.14
CA CYS A 173 0.30 -2.30 4.31
C CYS A 173 0.78 -0.85 4.15
N ASN A 174 -0.13 0.12 3.96
CA ASN A 174 0.23 1.55 3.91
C ASN A 174 0.85 2.03 5.23
N LEU A 175 0.30 1.59 6.37
CA LEU A 175 0.87 1.92 7.69
C LEU A 175 2.27 1.32 7.88
N VAL A 176 2.48 0.07 7.47
CA VAL A 176 3.79 -0.60 7.57
C VAL A 176 4.80 0.04 6.61
N ALA A 177 4.39 0.39 5.39
CA ALA A 177 5.23 1.12 4.44
C ALA A 177 5.70 2.47 5.04
N ARG A 178 4.76 3.24 5.61
CA ARG A 178 5.08 4.47 6.33
C ARG A 178 6.10 4.24 7.44
N TYR A 179 5.92 3.21 8.27
CA TYR A 179 6.85 2.87 9.35
C TYR A 179 8.27 2.57 8.83
N TYR A 180 8.40 1.87 7.69
CA TYR A 180 9.70 1.62 7.07
C TYR A 180 10.39 2.92 6.66
N PHE A 181 9.66 3.85 6.04
CA PHE A 181 10.21 5.13 5.61
C PHE A 181 10.37 6.16 6.75
N GLU A 182 9.65 6.01 7.86
CA GLU A 182 9.64 6.98 8.97
C GLU A 182 11.05 7.31 9.44
N HIS A 183 11.88 6.30 9.65
CA HIS A 183 13.21 6.51 10.19
C HIS A 183 14.16 7.23 9.19
N PHE A 184 13.86 7.15 7.88
CA PHE A 184 14.59 7.91 6.85
C PHE A 184 14.06 9.34 6.74
N LEU A 185 12.75 9.51 6.93
CA LEU A 185 12.04 10.79 6.82
C LEU A 185 12.18 11.66 8.08
N GLN A 186 12.44 11.06 9.24
CA GLN A 186 12.69 11.79 10.47
C GLN A 186 13.96 12.65 10.34
N PRO A 187 13.93 13.92 10.78
CA PRO A 187 15.15 14.74 10.83
C PRO A 187 16.13 14.09 11.80
N SER A 188 17.26 13.60 11.31
CA SER A 188 18.29 13.08 12.22
C SER A 188 18.99 14.25 12.93
N GLY A 189 18.59 14.52 14.18
CA GLY A 189 19.34 15.37 15.12
C GLY A 189 18.81 16.80 15.29
N GLN A 190 18.31 17.07 16.50
CA GLN A 190 18.44 18.31 17.28
C GLN A 190 18.28 19.67 16.58
N GLU A 191 17.32 19.83 15.67
CA GLU A 191 16.77 21.14 15.32
C GLU A 191 15.29 21.17 15.71
N ASP A 192 15.01 22.04 16.69
CA ASP A 192 13.75 22.40 17.32
C ASP A 192 12.46 21.70 16.84
N THR A 193 11.89 20.93 17.75
CA THR A 193 10.53 20.35 17.76
C THR A 193 9.39 21.36 17.60
N LEU A 194 9.67 22.64 17.30
CA LEU A 194 8.68 23.71 17.18
C LEU A 194 8.64 24.39 15.80
N LYS A 195 9.48 23.96 14.84
CA LYS A 195 9.32 24.30 13.42
C LYS A 195 9.67 23.08 12.58
N ALA A 196 8.65 22.31 12.20
CA ALA A 196 8.76 21.26 11.20
C ALA A 196 9.04 21.87 9.81
N ILE A 197 10.23 22.43 9.61
CA ILE A 197 10.75 22.70 8.28
C ILE A 197 11.31 21.37 7.79
N PRO A 198 10.80 20.80 6.68
CA PRO A 198 11.39 19.61 6.10
C PRO A 198 12.87 19.87 5.88
N SER A 199 13.71 19.03 6.47
CA SER A 199 15.16 19.14 6.37
C SER A 199 15.56 19.41 4.92
N THR A 200 16.16 20.58 4.67
CA THR A 200 16.80 20.90 3.40
C THR A 200 18.08 20.08 3.18
N ALA A 201 18.41 19.15 4.10
CA ALA A 201 19.60 18.34 4.02
C ALA A 201 19.50 17.35 2.87
N LYS A 202 20.19 17.69 1.79
CA LYS A 202 20.60 16.76 0.75
C LYS A 202 21.68 15.85 1.35
N HIS A 203 21.36 14.57 1.54
CA HIS A 203 22.41 13.59 1.75
C HIS A 203 22.97 13.19 0.38
N GLN A 204 24.26 12.91 0.30
CA GLN A 204 24.88 12.48 -0.95
C GLN A 204 24.75 10.97 -1.11
N ILE A 205 24.38 10.53 -2.31
CA ILE A 205 24.43 9.13 -2.71
C ILE A 205 25.91 8.72 -2.68
N PRO A 206 26.31 7.74 -1.85
CA PRO A 206 27.72 7.53 -1.54
C PRO A 206 28.62 7.21 -2.74
N TYR A 207 28.10 6.46 -3.70
CA TYR A 207 28.84 5.98 -4.86
C TYR A 207 28.82 6.94 -6.07
N SER A 208 27.81 7.81 -6.21
CA SER A 208 27.77 8.80 -7.31
C SER A 208 28.14 10.21 -6.87
N GLY A 209 28.03 10.52 -5.57
CA GLY A 209 28.18 11.88 -5.04
C GLY A 209 26.99 12.79 -5.33
N GLU A 210 25.98 12.30 -6.06
CA GLU A 210 24.77 13.04 -6.39
C GLU A 210 23.93 13.28 -5.13
N ALA A 211 23.18 14.37 -5.11
CA ALA A 211 22.30 14.68 -3.99
C ALA A 211 20.97 13.94 -4.12
N PHE A 212 20.60 13.14 -3.12
CA PHE A 212 19.24 12.62 -3.02
C PHE A 212 18.29 13.74 -2.55
N ARG A 213 17.13 13.86 -3.21
CA ARG A 213 16.14 14.93 -2.97
C ARG A 213 15.24 14.64 -1.77
N THR A 214 15.85 14.40 -0.61
CA THR A 214 15.18 14.02 0.65
C THR A 214 14.01 14.93 1.00
N GLY A 215 14.17 16.26 0.88
CA GLY A 215 13.11 17.22 1.20
C GLY A 215 11.89 17.16 0.27
N SER A 216 12.10 16.95 -1.03
CA SER A 216 11.00 16.77 -2.00
C SER A 216 10.26 15.48 -1.74
N PHE A 217 11.01 14.38 -1.52
CA PHE A 217 10.43 13.08 -1.17
C PHE A 217 9.64 13.16 0.14
N ALA A 218 10.18 13.78 1.19
CA ALA A 218 9.49 13.93 2.47
C ALA A 218 8.19 14.74 2.36
N ARG A 219 8.16 15.79 1.54
CA ARG A 219 6.95 16.58 1.31
C ARG A 219 5.87 15.78 0.60
N ALA A 220 6.24 15.03 -0.44
CA ALA A 220 5.31 14.18 -1.19
C ALA A 220 4.77 13.04 -0.31
N ALA A 221 5.65 12.37 0.43
CA ALA A 221 5.27 11.37 1.41
C ALA A 221 4.30 11.92 2.46
N ALA A 222 4.55 13.14 2.99
CA ALA A 222 3.64 13.78 3.94
C ALA A 222 2.26 14.07 3.35
N GLN A 223 2.18 14.42 2.05
CA GLN A 223 0.89 14.58 1.38
C GLN A 223 0.14 13.25 1.26
N ILE A 224 0.82 12.18 0.84
CA ILE A 224 0.23 10.82 0.77
C ILE A 224 -0.28 10.37 2.14
N PHE A 225 0.52 10.58 3.20
CA PHE A 225 0.13 10.20 4.57
C PHE A 225 -1.00 11.06 5.12
N GLY A 226 -1.06 12.35 4.77
CA GLY A 226 -2.16 13.23 5.17
C GLY A 226 -3.47 12.86 4.48
N GLU A 227 -3.43 12.44 3.21
CA GLU A 227 -4.60 11.98 2.47
C GLU A 227 -5.17 10.67 3.04
N SER A 228 -4.31 9.76 3.51
CA SER A 228 -4.73 8.47 4.10
C SER A 228 -5.29 8.58 5.53
N GLU A 229 -4.84 9.56 6.33
CA GLU A 229 -5.37 9.85 7.67
C GLU A 229 -6.77 10.48 7.68
N GLY A 230 -7.28 10.91 6.52
CA GLY A 230 -8.61 11.54 6.38
C GLY A 230 -9.78 10.64 6.80
N SER A 231 -9.59 9.31 6.82
CA SER A 231 -10.57 8.38 7.37
C SER A 231 -10.28 8.12 8.86
N THR A 232 -10.90 8.90 9.74
CA THR A 232 -10.75 8.68 11.18
C THR A 232 -11.17 7.25 11.55
N HIS A 233 -10.44 6.59 12.46
CA HIS A 233 -10.82 5.30 13.04
C HIS A 233 -12.29 5.28 13.50
N TYR A 234 -12.79 6.43 13.97
CA TYR A 234 -14.18 6.65 14.33
C TYR A 234 -15.17 6.58 13.15
N ALA A 235 -14.81 7.07 11.97
CA ALA A 235 -15.65 6.94 10.76
C ALA A 235 -15.80 5.47 10.35
N ARG A 236 -14.72 4.69 10.40
CA ARG A 236 -14.76 3.24 10.14
C ARG A 236 -15.65 2.52 11.15
N ILE A 237 -15.46 2.77 12.45
CA ILE A 237 -16.32 2.19 13.52
C ILE A 237 -17.80 2.52 13.26
N ARG A 238 -18.12 3.80 12.98
CA ARG A 238 -19.51 4.21 12.70
C ARG A 238 -20.08 3.53 11.47
N LYS A 239 -19.28 3.32 10.40
CA LYS A 239 -19.71 2.58 9.21
C LYS A 239 -20.09 1.15 9.58
N MET A 240 -19.25 0.45 10.35
CA MET A 240 -19.50 -0.93 10.76
C MET A 240 -20.76 -1.04 11.61
N HIS A 241 -20.94 -0.16 12.59
CA HIS A 241 -22.17 -0.14 13.39
C HIS A 241 -23.40 0.19 12.57
N ARG A 242 -23.33 1.13 11.61
CA ARG A 242 -24.46 1.44 10.72
C ARG A 242 -24.87 0.23 9.88
N ILE A 243 -23.92 -0.56 9.40
CA ILE A 243 -24.20 -1.81 8.67
C ILE A 243 -24.91 -2.80 9.60
N ALA A 244 -24.39 -2.98 10.82
CA ALA A 244 -24.98 -3.87 11.82
C ALA A 244 -26.38 -3.43 12.27
N ASP A 245 -26.64 -2.12 12.38
CA ASP A 245 -27.96 -1.57 12.72
C ASP A 245 -28.98 -1.82 11.61
N ASN A 246 -28.52 -1.98 10.36
CA ASN A 246 -29.34 -2.25 9.17
C ASN A 246 -29.25 -3.72 8.70
N TRP A 247 -28.94 -4.65 9.61
CA TRP A 247 -28.64 -6.05 9.28
C TRP A 247 -29.86 -6.83 8.77
N THR A 248 -30.08 -6.72 7.45
CA THR A 248 -31.15 -7.37 6.69
C THR A 248 -30.56 -7.84 5.35
N PRO A 249 -31.14 -8.85 4.65
CA PRO A 249 -30.59 -9.32 3.38
C PRO A 249 -30.39 -8.17 2.37
N LYS A 250 -31.38 -7.28 2.25
CA LYS A 250 -31.29 -6.08 1.44
C LYS A 250 -30.20 -5.11 1.91
N GLY A 251 -30.17 -4.79 3.21
CA GLY A 251 -29.20 -3.83 3.76
C GLY A 251 -27.76 -4.32 3.65
N VAL A 252 -27.52 -5.62 3.87
CA VAL A 252 -26.20 -6.22 3.67
C VAL A 252 -25.84 -6.23 2.20
N LEU A 253 -26.75 -6.60 1.29
CA LEU A 253 -26.48 -6.56 -0.16
C LEU A 253 -26.11 -5.17 -0.65
N GLU A 254 -26.83 -4.13 -0.21
CA GLU A 254 -26.50 -2.74 -0.51
C GLU A 254 -25.13 -2.35 0.05
N ALA A 255 -24.82 -2.73 1.30
CA ALA A 255 -23.52 -2.48 1.90
C ALA A 255 -22.37 -3.20 1.18
N THR A 256 -22.58 -4.44 0.73
CA THR A 256 -21.59 -5.24 0.00
C THR A 256 -21.25 -4.60 -1.34
N LYS A 257 -22.27 -4.23 -2.12
CA LYS A 257 -22.08 -3.51 -3.40
C LYS A 257 -21.40 -2.16 -3.21
N GLN A 258 -21.83 -1.41 -2.19
CA GLN A 258 -21.21 -0.14 -1.87
C GLN A 258 -19.73 -0.31 -1.49
N GLN A 259 -19.38 -1.33 -0.69
CA GLN A 259 -17.99 -1.59 -0.32
C GLN A 259 -17.13 -1.95 -1.53
N GLU A 260 -17.65 -2.76 -2.45
CA GLU A 260 -16.99 -3.12 -3.71
C GLU A 260 -16.69 -1.88 -4.56
N GLU A 261 -17.67 -1.02 -4.76
CA GLU A 261 -17.51 0.26 -5.46
C GLU A 261 -16.50 1.19 -4.76
N GLU A 262 -16.56 1.28 -3.42
CA GLU A 262 -15.63 2.09 -2.63
C GLU A 262 -14.18 1.59 -2.74
N ASN A 263 -13.96 0.27 -2.76
CA ASN A 263 -12.65 -0.33 -2.95
C ASN A 263 -12.07 0.01 -4.32
N ALA A 264 -12.87 -0.14 -5.39
CA ALA A 264 -12.45 0.19 -6.76
C ALA A 264 -12.18 1.69 -6.93
N TYR A 265 -13.08 2.54 -6.43
CA TYR A 265 -12.93 4.00 -6.50
C TYR A 265 -11.70 4.50 -5.75
N ARG A 266 -11.39 3.92 -4.58
CA ARG A 266 -10.20 4.29 -3.81
C ARG A 266 -8.93 4.04 -4.59
N LEU A 267 -8.79 2.87 -5.21
CA LEU A 267 -7.64 2.52 -6.03
C LEU A 267 -7.45 3.53 -7.17
N GLU A 268 -8.51 3.83 -7.92
CA GLU A 268 -8.44 4.78 -9.03
C GLU A 268 -8.00 6.17 -8.56
N ARG A 269 -8.55 6.62 -7.43
CA ARG A 269 -8.19 7.91 -6.82
C ARG A 269 -6.72 7.95 -6.39
N GLU A 270 -6.22 6.90 -5.77
CA GLU A 270 -4.82 6.80 -5.35
C GLU A 270 -3.87 6.82 -6.54
N MET A 271 -4.17 6.04 -7.59
CA MET A 271 -3.40 6.04 -8.83
C MET A 271 -3.35 7.42 -9.48
N ARG A 272 -4.48 8.14 -9.49
CA ARG A 272 -4.55 9.51 -9.99
C ARG A 272 -3.69 10.47 -9.16
N SER A 273 -3.80 10.41 -7.83
CA SER A 273 -2.98 11.24 -6.92
C SER A 273 -1.48 10.98 -7.12
N LYS A 274 -1.08 9.72 -7.25
CA LYS A 274 0.32 9.34 -7.53
C LYS A 274 0.81 9.93 -8.85
N ARG A 275 0.03 9.88 -9.93
CA ARG A 275 0.39 10.48 -11.22
C ARG A 275 0.54 11.99 -11.14
N ASP A 276 -0.39 12.67 -10.46
CA ASP A 276 -0.31 14.12 -10.27
C ASP A 276 0.99 14.50 -9.55
N GLN A 277 1.40 13.71 -8.55
CA GLN A 277 2.69 13.89 -7.88
C GLN A 277 3.85 13.61 -8.84
N LEU A 278 3.89 12.49 -9.54
CA LEU A 278 4.96 12.18 -10.51
C LEU A 278 5.13 13.30 -11.56
N GLN A 279 4.03 13.84 -12.09
CA GLN A 279 4.06 14.96 -13.02
C GLN A 279 4.62 16.23 -12.38
N GLY A 280 4.32 16.49 -11.09
CA GLY A 280 4.94 17.56 -10.33
C GLY A 280 6.47 17.39 -10.22
N PHE A 281 6.95 16.19 -9.92
CA PHE A 281 8.37 15.88 -9.85
C PHE A 281 9.07 16.06 -11.20
N LEU A 282 8.44 15.64 -12.30
CA LEU A 282 8.96 15.86 -13.66
C LEU A 282 9.08 17.36 -14.00
N LYS A 283 8.08 18.17 -13.63
CA LYS A 283 8.11 19.64 -13.80
C LYS A 283 9.23 20.30 -13.00
N ASP A 284 9.59 19.72 -11.85
CA ASP A 284 10.72 20.13 -11.01
C ASP A 284 12.09 19.60 -11.52
N GLY A 285 12.12 19.02 -12.73
CA GLY A 285 13.32 18.51 -13.38
C GLY A 285 13.90 17.26 -12.71
N ILE A 286 13.05 16.42 -12.12
CA ILE A 286 13.43 15.11 -11.59
C ILE A 286 13.29 14.09 -12.72
N PRO A 287 14.35 13.35 -13.06
CA PRO A 287 14.27 12.30 -14.07
C PRO A 287 13.22 11.24 -13.71
N PHE A 288 12.57 10.68 -14.72
CA PHE A 288 11.57 9.63 -14.53
C PHE A 288 12.17 8.35 -13.92
N ASP A 289 13.43 8.07 -14.24
CA ASP A 289 14.23 6.94 -13.77
C ASP A 289 14.96 7.21 -12.44
N ASP A 290 14.64 8.31 -11.75
CA ASP A 290 15.21 8.63 -10.44
C ASP A 290 14.64 7.71 -9.35
N LEU A 291 15.49 7.24 -8.43
CA LEU A 291 15.10 6.41 -7.29
C LEU A 291 13.97 7.04 -6.46
N VAL A 292 13.89 8.38 -6.42
CA VAL A 292 12.81 9.11 -5.75
C VAL A 292 11.45 8.75 -6.34
N MET A 293 11.34 8.60 -7.67
CA MET A 293 10.10 8.24 -8.35
C MET A 293 9.66 6.82 -7.94
N SER A 294 10.60 5.87 -7.94
CA SER A 294 10.34 4.50 -7.48
C SER A 294 9.93 4.44 -6.01
N ALA A 295 10.62 5.18 -5.15
CA ALA A 295 10.31 5.23 -3.72
C ALA A 295 8.91 5.83 -3.45
N LEU A 296 8.51 6.84 -4.22
CA LEU A 296 7.21 7.49 -4.09
C LEU A 296 6.07 6.55 -4.49
N CYS A 297 6.22 5.79 -5.57
CA CYS A 297 5.16 4.89 -6.05
C CYS A 297 4.86 3.74 -5.09
N LEU A 298 5.82 3.39 -4.23
CA LEU A 298 5.70 2.34 -3.21
C LEU A 298 4.90 2.78 -1.96
N LEU A 299 4.77 4.09 -1.72
CA LEU A 299 3.95 4.67 -0.66
C LEU A 299 2.46 4.57 -1.03
#